data_AF-A0A9D1W8D8-F1
#
_entry.id   AF-A0A9D1W8D8-F1
#
_cell.length_a   1.000
_cell.length_b   1.000
_cell.length_c   1.000
_cell.angle_alpha   90.00
_cell.angle_beta   90.00
_cell.angle_gamma   90.00
#
_symmetry.space_group_name_H-M   'P 1'
#
loop_
_entity.id
_entity.type
_entity.pdbx_description
1 polymer ?
#
loop_
_entity_poly.entity_id
_entity_poly.type
_entity_poly.pdbx_seq_one_letter_code
_entity_poly.pdbx_strand_id
1 'polypeptide(L)'
;MKIIKLTRGKNALVDKDVFERLSKHKWFFEDSGYPMTNIKEDGKWKKERMHYFIMEKKEGKIIDHINRNRLDNRKSNLRYATYSENFHNADISKRNTSGYKGVHWHKQTGKWRAMASLDGKQ
;
A
#
# COMPACT_ATOMS: atom_id res chain seq x y z
N MET A 1 -14.03 -14.65 3.41
CA MET A 1 -13.01 -14.50 2.35
C MET A 1 -13.56 -14.96 1.01
N LYS A 2 -13.26 -14.20 -0.04
CA LYS A 2 -13.43 -14.52 -1.47
C LYS A 2 -12.17 -14.07 -2.23
N ILE A 3 -12.03 -14.55 -3.46
CA ILE A 3 -10.87 -14.25 -4.31
C ILE A 3 -11.35 -13.54 -5.58
N ILE A 4 -10.69 -12.43 -5.93
CA ILE A 4 -10.83 -11.76 -7.21
C ILE A 4 -9.60 -12.07 -8.06
N LYS A 5 -9.82 -12.67 -9.24
CA LYS A 5 -8.74 -12.95 -10.20
C LYS A 5 -8.31 -11.65 -10.86
N LEU A 6 -7.00 -11.45 -10.97
CA LEU A 6 -6.36 -10.31 -11.61
C LEU A 6 -5.61 -10.77 -12.86
N THR A 7 -5.15 -9.81 -13.66
CA THR A 7 -4.18 -10.09 -14.73
C THR A 7 -2.87 -10.64 -14.16
N ARG A 8 -2.03 -11.21 -15.05
CA ARG A 8 -0.72 -11.79 -14.70
C ARG A 8 -0.80 -12.96 -13.69
N GLY A 9 -1.93 -13.67 -13.66
CA GLY A 9 -2.15 -14.84 -12.80
C GLY A 9 -2.20 -14.53 -11.30
N LYS A 10 -2.38 -13.25 -10.92
CA LYS A 10 -2.46 -12.84 -9.51
C LYS A 10 -3.89 -12.89 -9.00
N ASN A 11 -4.03 -12.98 -7.67
CA ASN A 11 -5.30 -13.09 -6.98
C ASN A 11 -5.33 -12.10 -5.82
N ALA A 12 -6.43 -11.36 -5.68
CA ALA A 12 -6.67 -10.50 -4.52
C ALA A 12 -7.63 -11.19 -3.53
N LEU A 13 -7.28 -11.17 -2.25
CA LEU A 13 -8.15 -11.64 -1.16
C LEU A 13 -9.04 -10.50 -0.68
N VAL A 14 -10.34 -10.75 -0.56
CA VAL A 14 -11.33 -9.77 -0.09
C VAL A 14 -12.36 -10.41 0.82
N ASP A 15 -13.08 -9.58 1.58
CA ASP A 15 -14.20 -10.03 2.39
C ASP A 15 -15.46 -10.29 1.55
N LYS A 16 -16.37 -11.12 2.09
CA LYS A 16 -17.58 -11.57 1.36
C LYS A 16 -18.55 -10.41 1.12
N ASP A 17 -18.63 -9.47 2.06
CA ASP A 17 -19.52 -8.32 2.05
C ASP A 17 -19.15 -7.27 0.98
N VAL A 18 -17.88 -7.18 0.60
CA VAL A 18 -17.41 -6.28 -0.47
C VAL A 18 -17.25 -6.99 -1.83
N PHE A 19 -17.23 -8.32 -1.84
CA PHE A 19 -16.98 -9.11 -3.05
C PHE A 19 -17.97 -8.79 -4.18
N GLU A 20 -19.26 -8.73 -3.89
CA GLU A 20 -20.30 -8.45 -4.90
C GLU A 20 -20.13 -7.07 -5.55
N ARG A 21 -19.74 -6.06 -4.76
CA ARG A 21 -19.45 -4.72 -5.28
C ARG A 21 -18.20 -4.72 -6.16
N LEU A 22 -17.13 -5.34 -5.68
CA LEU A 22 -15.84 -5.35 -6.39
C LEU A 22 -15.90 -6.19 -7.69
N SER A 23 -16.70 -7.25 -7.71
CA SER A 23 -16.83 -8.14 -8.88
C SER A 23 -17.48 -7.48 -10.10
N LYS A 24 -18.10 -6.30 -9.93
CA LYS A 24 -18.63 -5.49 -11.04
C LYS A 24 -17.54 -4.83 -11.89
N HIS A 25 -16.30 -4.81 -11.40
CA HIS A 25 -15.16 -4.17 -12.05
C HIS A 25 -14.17 -5.19 -12.61
N LYS A 26 -13.51 -4.82 -13.71
CA LYS A 26 -12.41 -5.61 -14.29
C LYS A 26 -11.09 -5.18 -13.67
N TRP A 27 -10.56 -6.04 -12.80
CA TRP A 27 -9.33 -5.78 -12.07
C TRP A 27 -8.09 -6.28 -12.80
N PHE A 28 -7.02 -5.49 -12.76
CA PHE A 28 -5.71 -5.85 -13.28
C PHE A 28 -4.62 -5.62 -12.22
N PHE A 29 -3.51 -6.32 -12.36
CA PHE A 29 -2.33 -6.20 -11.49
C PHE A 29 -1.29 -5.30 -12.15
N GLU A 30 -0.93 -4.20 -11.49
CA GLU A 30 0.07 -3.24 -11.96
C GLU A 30 1.47 -3.55 -11.37
N ASP A 31 2.53 -3.09 -12.03
CA ASP A 31 3.92 -3.18 -11.56
C ASP A 31 4.17 -2.49 -10.21
N SER A 32 3.33 -1.53 -9.84
CA SER A 32 3.30 -0.95 -8.48
C SER A 32 2.92 -1.97 -7.39
N GLY A 33 2.44 -3.15 -7.78
CA GLY A 33 2.03 -4.24 -6.89
C GLY A 33 0.60 -4.13 -6.38
N TYR A 34 -0.18 -3.16 -6.86
CA TYR A 34 -1.57 -2.97 -6.45
C TYR A 34 -2.56 -3.57 -7.44
N PRO A 35 -3.65 -4.19 -6.97
CA PRO A 35 -4.84 -4.44 -7.78
C PRO A 35 -5.52 -3.11 -8.12
N MET A 36 -5.77 -2.88 -9.41
CA MET A 36 -6.36 -1.64 -9.93
C MET A 36 -7.48 -1.92 -10.93
N THR A 37 -8.37 -0.95 -11.09
CA THR A 37 -9.39 -0.94 -12.14
C THR A 37 -9.43 0.44 -12.78
N ASN A 38 -9.90 0.50 -14.03
CA ASN A 38 -10.25 1.78 -14.66
C ASN A 38 -11.69 2.11 -14.30
N ILE A 39 -11.94 3.36 -13.90
CA ILE A 39 -13.27 3.91 -13.68
C ILE A 39 -13.43 5.21 -14.44
N LYS A 40 -14.67 5.50 -14.84
CA LYS A 40 -15.04 6.73 -15.53
C LYS A 40 -15.72 7.64 -14.51
N GLU A 41 -15.13 8.82 -14.29
CA GLU A 41 -15.63 9.85 -13.38
C GLU A 41 -15.60 11.18 -14.15
N ASP A 42 -16.71 11.92 -14.15
CA ASP A 42 -16.88 13.18 -14.88
C ASP A 42 -16.45 13.11 -16.36
N GLY A 43 -16.79 12.00 -17.02
CA GLY A 43 -16.44 11.77 -18.42
C GLY A 43 -14.99 11.34 -18.66
N LYS A 44 -14.11 11.42 -17.65
CA LYS A 44 -12.68 11.09 -17.74
C LYS A 44 -12.39 9.71 -17.17
N TRP A 45 -11.46 9.00 -17.81
CA TRP A 45 -10.97 7.73 -17.30
C TRP A 45 -9.87 7.96 -16.26
N LYS A 46 -10.00 7.33 -15.09
CA LYS A 46 -8.97 7.28 -14.06
C LYS A 46 -8.73 5.83 -13.61
N LYS A 47 -7.51 5.57 -13.17
CA LYS A 47 -7.15 4.33 -12.48
C LYS A 47 -7.39 4.49 -10.99
N GLU A 48 -8.02 3.52 -10.35
CA GLU A 48 -8.26 3.53 -8.90
C GLU A 48 -7.91 2.16 -8.29
N ARG A 49 -7.38 2.16 -7.06
CA ARG A 49 -6.87 0.96 -6.37
C ARG A 49 -7.98 0.25 -5.59
N MET A 50 -7.88 -1.07 -5.46
CA MET A 50 -8.92 -1.89 -4.81
C MET A 50 -9.23 -1.50 -3.38
N HIS A 51 -8.23 -1.19 -2.55
CA HIS A 51 -8.46 -0.80 -1.16
C HIS A 51 -9.28 0.50 -1.02
N TYR A 52 -9.24 1.42 -1.99
CA TYR A 52 -10.09 2.62 -2.00
C TYR A 52 -11.55 2.32 -2.33
N PHE A 53 -11.84 1.17 -2.94
CA PHE A 53 -13.22 0.68 -3.09
C PHE A 53 -13.71 -0.05 -1.85
N ILE A 54 -12.85 -0.34 -0.87
CA ILE A 54 -13.21 -1.09 0.35
C ILE A 54 -13.36 -0.14 1.53
N MET A 55 -12.45 0.82 1.66
CA MET A 55 -12.44 1.83 2.70
C MET A 55 -12.52 3.22 2.09
N GLU A 56 -13.31 4.08 2.71
CA GLU A 56 -13.44 5.49 2.32
C GLU A 56 -12.15 6.24 2.60
N LYS A 57 -11.80 7.18 1.72
CA LYS A 57 -10.67 8.08 1.93
C LYS A 57 -11.00 9.00 3.11
N LYS A 58 -10.06 9.14 4.05
CA LYS A 58 -10.15 10.09 5.16
C LYS A 58 -9.12 11.18 4.95
N GLU A 59 -9.51 12.42 5.22
CA GLU A 59 -8.61 13.57 5.11
C GLU A 59 -7.37 13.38 6.00
N GLY A 60 -6.20 13.70 5.45
CA GLY A 60 -4.91 13.55 6.14
C GLY A 60 -4.45 12.10 6.36
N LYS A 61 -5.19 11.07 5.89
CA LYS A 61 -4.82 9.66 6.06
C LYS A 61 -4.77 8.90 4.75
N ILE A 62 -3.89 7.91 4.69
CA ILE A 62 -3.83 6.90 3.63
C ILE A 62 -4.31 5.55 4.15
N ILE A 63 -4.66 4.66 3.23
CA ILE A 63 -4.99 3.27 3.57
C ILE A 63 -3.74 2.43 3.36
N ASP A 64 -3.27 1.79 4.44
CA ASP A 64 -2.08 0.95 4.49
C ASP A 64 -2.45 -0.51 4.74
N HIS A 65 -1.63 -1.44 4.24
CA HIS A 65 -1.77 -2.88 4.44
C HIS A 65 -0.94 -3.29 5.66
N ILE A 66 -1.62 -3.75 6.72
CA ILE A 66 -0.98 -4.12 8.00
C ILE A 66 0.14 -5.15 7.76
N ASN A 67 -0.14 -6.20 6.98
CA ASN A 67 0.83 -7.25 6.65
C ASN A 67 1.74 -6.93 5.44
N ARG A 68 1.67 -5.72 4.88
CA ARG A 68 2.40 -5.27 3.68
C ARG A 68 2.09 -6.04 2.39
N ASN A 69 1.14 -6.97 2.42
CA ASN A 69 0.69 -7.71 1.26
C ASN A 69 -0.45 -6.96 0.54
N ARG A 70 -0.10 -6.27 -0.55
CA ARG A 70 -1.04 -5.49 -1.38
C ARG A 70 -2.14 -6.33 -2.05
N LEU A 71 -1.96 -7.64 -2.15
CA LEU A 71 -2.99 -8.57 -2.66
C LEU A 71 -4.01 -8.95 -1.58
N ASP A 72 -3.69 -8.76 -0.31
CA ASP A 72 -4.61 -9.02 0.79
C ASP A 72 -5.42 -7.77 1.14
N ASN A 73 -6.55 -7.61 0.47
CA ASN A 73 -7.44 -6.46 0.63
C ASN A 73 -8.63 -6.78 1.55
N ARG A 74 -8.48 -7.72 2.49
CA ARG A 74 -9.46 -7.93 3.55
C ARG A 74 -9.47 -6.70 4.47
N LYS A 75 -10.64 -6.28 4.95
CA LYS A 75 -10.82 -5.15 5.87
C LYS A 75 -9.97 -5.30 7.12
N SER A 76 -9.83 -6.52 7.64
CA SER A 76 -8.97 -6.83 8.80
C SER A 76 -7.48 -6.58 8.56
N ASN A 77 -7.05 -6.45 7.30
CA ASN A 77 -5.67 -6.18 6.90
C ASN A 77 -5.46 -4.73 6.44
N LEU A 78 -6.49 -3.90 6.41
CA LEU A 78 -6.40 -2.50 6.01
C LEU A 78 -6.54 -1.59 7.22
N ARG A 79 -5.74 -0.52 7.25
CA ARG A 79 -5.81 0.51 8.30
C ARG A 79 -5.67 1.90 7.74
N TYR A 80 -6.20 2.88 8.44
CA TYR A 80 -5.82 4.27 8.22
C TYR A 80 -4.44 4.53 8.84
N ALA A 81 -3.54 5.08 8.06
CA ALA A 81 -2.19 5.46 8.49
C ALA A 81 -1.88 6.88 8.00
N THR A 82 -1.04 7.59 8.75
CA THR A 82 -0.35 8.78 8.26
C THR A 82 0.76 8.37 7.29
N TYR A 83 1.28 9.32 6.51
CA TYR A 83 2.44 9.06 5.66
C TYR A 83 3.65 8.57 6.46
N SER A 84 3.85 9.09 7.68
CA SER A 84 4.93 8.67 8.59
C SER A 84 4.76 7.22 9.04
N GLU A 85 3.55 6.83 9.49
CA GLU A 85 3.26 5.47 9.93
C GLU A 85 3.39 4.45 8.79
N ASN A 86 2.94 4.79 7.58
CA ASN A 86 3.13 3.97 6.40
C ASN A 86 4.61 3.89 6.02
N PHE A 87 5.34 5.01 6.11
CA PHE A 87 6.78 5.01 5.89
C PHE A 87 7.47 4.08 6.88
N HIS A 88 7.11 4.10 8.17
CA HIS A 88 7.60 3.17 9.19
C HIS A 88 7.19 1.72 8.93
N ASN A 89 6.04 1.48 8.32
CA ASN A 89 5.62 0.16 7.87
C ASN A 89 6.25 -0.28 6.53
N ALA A 90 7.00 0.57 5.82
CA ALA A 90 7.68 0.13 4.61
C ALA A 90 8.84 -0.84 4.92
N ASP A 91 9.19 -1.73 3.99
CA ASP A 91 10.41 -2.53 4.14
C ASP A 91 11.66 -1.64 4.17
N ILE A 92 12.69 -2.17 4.82
CA ILE A 92 14.03 -1.58 4.75
C ILE A 92 14.49 -1.68 3.29
N SER A 93 14.88 -0.54 2.71
CA SER A 93 15.36 -0.50 1.32
C SER A 93 16.45 -1.56 1.10
N LYS A 94 16.40 -2.28 -0.03
CA LYS A 94 17.45 -3.25 -0.40
C LYS A 94 18.86 -2.64 -0.50
N ARG A 95 18.94 -1.31 -0.62
CA ARG A 95 20.20 -0.54 -0.62
C ARG A 95 20.70 -0.20 0.79
N ASN A 96 19.91 -0.48 1.82
CA ASN A 96 20.29 -0.23 3.19
C ASN A 96 21.18 -1.39 3.69
N THR A 97 22.46 -1.11 3.78
CA THR A 97 23.48 -2.06 4.24
C THR A 97 23.52 -2.26 5.75
N SER A 98 22.77 -1.46 6.52
CA SER A 98 22.74 -1.59 7.99
C SER A 98 21.77 -2.65 8.49
N GLY A 99 20.77 -3.05 7.68
CA GLY A 99 19.68 -3.92 8.14
C GLY A 99 18.70 -3.25 9.11
N TYR A 100 18.91 -1.96 9.46
CA TYR A 100 18.04 -1.19 10.36
C TYR A 100 17.47 0.05 9.65
N LYS A 101 16.17 0.31 9.86
CA LYS A 101 15.49 1.44 9.23
C LYS A 101 16.02 2.77 9.75
N GLY A 102 16.31 3.70 8.83
CA GLY A 102 16.86 5.01 9.17
C GLY A 102 18.37 5.01 9.47
N VAL A 103 19.00 3.83 9.57
CA VAL A 103 20.44 3.72 9.79
C VAL A 103 21.15 3.58 8.46
N HIS A 104 22.13 4.44 8.20
CA HIS A 104 22.98 4.36 7.02
C HIS A 104 24.43 4.65 7.35
N TRP A 105 25.35 4.04 6.60
CA TRP A 105 26.77 4.31 6.74
C TRP A 105 27.11 5.64 6.07
N HIS A 106 27.59 6.61 6.85
CA HIS A 106 28.01 7.91 6.33
C HIS A 106 29.49 7.84 5.92
N LYS A 107 29.73 7.56 4.63
CA LYS A 107 31.08 7.33 4.07
C LYS A 107 32.07 8.46 4.36
N GLN A 108 31.61 9.72 4.35
CA GLN A 108 32.48 10.88 4.54
C GLN A 108 33.00 11.02 5.98
N THR A 109 32.28 10.51 6.97
CA THR A 109 32.72 10.56 8.38
C THR A 109 33.11 9.20 8.93
N GLY A 110 33.00 8.12 8.14
CA GLY A 110 33.28 6.76 8.58
C GLY A 110 32.44 6.29 9.77
N LYS A 111 31.20 6.77 9.90
CA LYS A 111 30.32 6.49 11.06
C LYS A 111 28.94 6.06 10.61
N TRP A 112 28.30 5.20 11.41
CA TRP A 112 26.87 4.93 11.28
C TRP A 112 26.08 6.17 11.72
N ARG A 113 25.10 6.59 10.92
CA ARG A 113 24.12 7.62 11.28
C ARG A 113 22.75 6.99 11.37
N ALA A 114 22.08 7.17 12.50
CA ALA A 114 20.68 6.82 12.70
C ALA A 114 19.83 8.08 12.51
N MET A 115 18.89 8.04 11.57
CA MET A 115 17.90 9.08 11.36
C MET A 115 16.53 8.49 11.67
N ALA A 116 15.96 8.90 12.79
CA ALA A 116 14.58 8.60 13.17
C ALA A 116 13.81 9.91 13.12
N SER A 117 12.91 10.05 12.15
CA SER A 117 12.01 11.20 12.07
C SER A 117 10.72 10.87 12.82
N LEU A 118 10.60 11.37 14.05
CA LEU A 118 9.31 11.53 14.71
C LEU A 118 8.77 12.91 14.31
N ASP A 119 7.58 12.96 13.72
CA ASP A 119 6.82 14.18 13.43
C ASP A 119 7.54 15.28 12.61
N GLY A 120 8.32 14.87 11.61
CA GLY A 120 8.75 15.78 10.54
C GLY A 120 9.77 16.85 10.95
N LYS A 121 10.41 16.74 12.12
CA LYS A 121 11.60 17.55 12.45
C LYS A 121 12.84 16.66 12.43
N GLN A 122 13.83 17.09 11.64
CA GLN A 122 15.19 16.53 11.61
C GLN A 122 16.00 17.03 12.81
#